data_AF-A0A376MQ19-F1
#
_entry.id   AF-A0A376MQ19-F1
#
_cell.length_a   1.000
_cell.length_b   1.000
_cell.length_c   1.000
_cell.angle_alpha   90.00
_cell.angle_beta   90.00
_cell.angle_gamma   90.00
#
_symmetry.space_group_name_H-M   'P 1'
#
loop_
_entity.id
_entity.type
_entity.pdbx_description
1 polymer ?
#
loop_
_entity_poly.entity_id
_entity_poly.type
_entity_poly.pdbx_seq_one_letter_code
_entity_poly.pdbx_strand_id
1 'polypeptide(L)'
;MVQFHQSYSYEDFIQGYRPNGVGFRRKDGIFYNFCQQAKEQPEKKYIFIIDEINRANLSKVFGEVMMLMEHDKRGENWSVPLTYSENDEERFYVPENVYIIGLMNTADRSLAVVDYALRRRFSFIDIEPGFDTPQFPEFFTE
;
A
#
# COMPACT_ATOMS: atom_id res chain seq x y z
N MET A 1 -2.67 1.81 9.41
CA MET A 1 -1.21 1.92 9.24
C MET A 1 -0.62 0.53 9.30
N VAL A 2 0.35 0.24 8.45
CA VAL A 2 1.13 -1.01 8.44
C VAL A 2 2.61 -0.67 8.28
N GLN A 3 3.49 -1.59 8.69
CA GLN A 3 4.92 -1.48 8.44
C GLN A 3 5.37 -2.66 7.57
N PHE A 4 6.08 -2.37 6.48
CA PHE A 4 6.61 -3.39 5.59
C PHE A 4 7.92 -3.98 6.13
N HIS A 5 8.14 -5.26 5.82
CA HIS A 5 9.33 -6.02 6.18
C HIS A 5 9.62 -7.09 5.11
N GLN A 6 10.80 -7.71 5.16
CA GLN A 6 11.26 -8.62 4.11
C GLN A 6 10.34 -9.83 3.87
N SER A 7 9.68 -10.32 4.92
CA SER A 7 8.73 -11.44 4.83
C SER A 7 7.29 -11.02 4.44
N TYR A 8 7.04 -9.73 4.16
CA TYR A 8 5.72 -9.26 3.78
C TYR A 8 5.40 -9.72 2.35
N SER A 9 4.21 -10.27 2.15
CA SER A 9 3.82 -10.95 0.90
C SER A 9 2.55 -10.37 0.29
N TYR A 10 2.34 -10.67 -1.00
CA TYR A 10 1.08 -10.35 -1.69
C TYR A 10 -0.12 -10.96 -0.97
N GLU A 11 0.04 -12.19 -0.51
CA GLU A 11 -1.01 -12.98 0.09
C GLU A 11 -1.44 -12.47 1.48
N ASP A 12 -0.59 -11.68 2.14
CA ASP A 12 -0.96 -10.95 3.36
C ASP A 12 -1.56 -9.57 3.06
N PHE A 13 -1.13 -8.95 1.95
CA PHE A 13 -1.48 -7.57 1.61
C PHE A 13 -2.80 -7.46 0.85
N ILE A 14 -2.96 -8.24 -0.23
CA ILE A 14 -4.08 -8.20 -1.16
C ILE A 14 -5.00 -9.39 -0.93
N GLN A 15 -4.56 -10.60 -1.27
CA GLN A 15 -5.38 -11.80 -1.14
C GLN A 15 -4.54 -13.06 -1.27
N GLY A 16 -4.89 -14.11 -0.53
CA GLY A 16 -4.28 -15.42 -0.76
C GLY A 16 -4.91 -16.54 0.07
N TYR A 17 -4.55 -17.79 -0.25
CA TYR A 17 -5.00 -18.93 0.53
C TYR A 17 -4.23 -19.03 1.86
N ARG A 18 -4.96 -19.27 2.95
CA ARG A 18 -4.43 -19.49 4.29
C ARG A 18 -5.08 -20.72 4.93
N PRO A 19 -4.33 -21.47 5.77
CA PRO A 19 -4.89 -22.61 6.47
C PRO A 19 -6.05 -22.17 7.38
N ASN A 20 -7.10 -22.98 7.42
CA ASN A 20 -8.29 -22.81 8.24
C ASN A 20 -8.73 -24.17 8.79
N GLY A 21 -8.17 -24.54 9.94
CA GLY A 21 -8.34 -25.87 10.51
C GLY A 21 -7.73 -26.94 9.61
N VAL A 22 -8.58 -27.84 9.11
CA VAL A 22 -8.16 -28.96 8.23
C VAL A 22 -8.02 -28.54 6.77
N GLY A 23 -8.60 -27.41 6.36
CA GLY A 23 -8.62 -26.95 4.97
C GLY A 23 -7.84 -25.65 4.74
N PHE A 24 -7.99 -25.10 3.55
CA PHE A 24 -7.54 -23.75 3.20
C PHE A 24 -8.76 -22.89 2.90
N ARG A 25 -8.67 -21.61 3.23
CA ARG A 25 -9.64 -20.60 2.79
C ARG A 25 -8.90 -19.46 2.13
N ARG A 26 -9.53 -18.85 1.12
CA ARG A 26 -9.07 -17.57 0.61
C ARG A 26 -9.29 -16.52 1.71
N LYS A 27 -8.26 -15.73 1.98
CA LYS A 27 -8.29 -14.67 2.98
C LYS A 27 -7.97 -13.36 2.28
N ASP A 28 -8.85 -12.39 2.47
CA ASP A 28 -8.63 -11.03 2.02
C ASP A 28 -7.58 -10.36 2.91
N GLY A 29 -6.60 -9.76 2.26
CA GLY A 29 -5.48 -9.06 2.89
C GLY A 29 -5.90 -7.70 3.45
N ILE A 30 -4.96 -7.06 4.13
CA ILE A 30 -5.24 -5.80 4.84
C ILE A 30 -5.62 -4.66 3.89
N PHE A 31 -4.98 -4.56 2.72
CA PHE A 31 -5.27 -3.49 1.76
C PHE A 31 -6.56 -3.75 0.99
N TYR A 32 -6.87 -5.01 0.70
CA TYR A 32 -8.15 -5.38 0.11
C TYR A 32 -9.31 -4.98 1.03
N ASN A 33 -9.28 -5.41 2.29
CA ASN A 33 -10.31 -5.06 3.27
C ASN A 33 -10.42 -3.55 3.48
N PHE A 34 -9.30 -2.84 3.49
CA PHE A 34 -9.30 -1.38 3.57
C PHE A 34 -10.00 -0.72 2.37
N CYS A 35 -9.77 -1.21 1.15
CA CYS A 35 -10.47 -0.72 -0.03
C CYS A 35 -11.98 -1.02 0.04
N GLN A 36 -12.38 -2.17 0.59
CA GLN A 36 -13.80 -2.47 0.80
C GLN A 36 -14.46 -1.46 1.75
N GLN A 37 -13.80 -1.13 2.87
CA GLN A 37 -14.28 -0.09 3.79
C GLN A 37 -14.37 1.30 3.12
N ALA A 38 -13.40 1.64 2.27
CA ALA A 38 -13.41 2.92 1.55
C ALA A 38 -14.57 3.03 0.55
N LYS A 39 -15.02 1.91 -0.05
CA LYS A 39 -16.20 1.87 -0.94
C LYS A 39 -17.51 2.16 -0.20
N GLU A 40 -17.60 1.81 1.08
CA GLU A 40 -18.82 2.04 1.88
C GLU A 40 -19.07 3.52 2.17
N GLN A 41 -18.04 4.35 2.14
CA GLN A 41 -18.10 5.80 2.45
C GLN A 41 -17.30 6.61 1.43
N PRO A 42 -17.77 6.68 0.16
CA PRO A 42 -17.03 7.30 -0.94
C PRO A 42 -16.75 8.79 -0.74
N GLU A 43 -17.54 9.47 0.08
CA GLU A 43 -17.39 10.89 0.42
C GLU A 43 -16.26 11.17 1.41
N LYS A 44 -15.81 10.16 2.16
CA LYS A 44 -14.73 10.31 3.14
C LYS A 44 -13.41 9.87 2.55
N LYS A 45 -12.34 10.57 2.90
CA LYS A 45 -10.99 10.19 2.51
C LYS A 45 -10.47 9.07 3.41
N TYR A 46 -9.96 8.03 2.79
CA TYR A 46 -9.35 6.88 3.47
C TYR A 46 -7.85 6.93 3.23
N ILE A 47 -7.04 6.93 4.29
CA ILE A 47 -5.58 7.02 4.17
C ILE A 47 -4.93 5.71 4.60
N PHE A 48 -4.19 5.08 3.69
CA PHE A 48 -3.41 3.88 3.95
C PHE A 48 -1.93 4.25 4.10
N ILE A 49 -1.44 4.25 5.33
CA ILE A 49 -0.05 4.58 5.66
C ILE A 49 0.78 3.29 5.70
N ILE A 50 1.86 3.27 4.91
CA ILE A 50 2.84 2.19 4.84
C ILE A 50 4.18 2.73 5.34
N ASP A 51 4.59 2.27 6.50
CA ASP A 51 5.91 2.56 7.04
C ASP A 51 6.96 1.59 6.49
N GLU A 52 8.21 2.05 6.40
CA GLU A 52 9.35 1.29 5.87
C GLU A 52 9.07 0.60 4.53
N ILE A 53 8.43 1.34 3.61
CA ILE A 53 7.90 0.80 2.35
C ILE A 53 8.99 0.10 1.51
N ASN A 54 10.24 0.55 1.59
CA ASN A 54 11.37 -0.03 0.87
C ASN A 54 11.90 -1.35 1.46
N ARG A 55 11.39 -1.83 2.61
CA ARG A 55 11.84 -3.10 3.22
C ARG A 55 11.22 -4.36 2.64
N ALA A 56 10.19 -4.23 1.81
CA ALA A 56 9.57 -5.35 1.11
C ALA A 56 9.86 -5.28 -0.40
N ASN A 57 9.69 -6.42 -1.09
CA ASN A 57 9.70 -6.42 -2.55
C ASN A 57 8.37 -5.84 -3.07
N LEU A 58 8.36 -4.54 -3.33
CA LEU A 58 7.14 -3.79 -3.62
C LEU A 58 6.40 -4.28 -4.88
N SER A 59 7.13 -4.62 -5.94
CA SER A 59 6.52 -5.16 -7.16
C SER A 59 5.78 -6.46 -6.87
N LYS A 60 6.33 -7.31 -6.00
CA LYS A 60 5.70 -8.57 -5.60
C LYS A 60 4.53 -8.35 -4.64
N VAL A 61 4.65 -7.43 -3.68
CA VAL A 61 3.61 -7.18 -2.67
C VAL A 61 2.39 -6.48 -3.27
N PHE A 62 2.59 -5.49 -4.14
CA PHE A 62 1.48 -4.77 -4.76
C PHE A 62 0.82 -5.55 -5.90
N GLY A 63 1.59 -6.31 -6.70
CA GLY A 63 1.04 -7.10 -7.80
C GLY A 63 0.17 -6.25 -8.74
N GLU A 64 -1.10 -6.62 -8.87
CA GLU A 64 -2.11 -5.94 -9.69
C GLU A 64 -2.37 -4.49 -9.22
N VAL A 65 -2.21 -4.21 -7.93
CA VAL A 65 -2.41 -2.86 -7.37
C VAL A 65 -1.39 -1.85 -7.90
N MET A 66 -0.24 -2.31 -8.39
CA MET A 66 0.79 -1.44 -8.94
C MET A 66 0.29 -0.55 -10.08
N MET A 67 -0.70 -1.03 -10.85
CA MET A 67 -1.40 -0.24 -11.87
C MET A 67 -2.52 0.60 -11.26
N LEU A 68 -3.37 -0.02 -10.43
CA LEU A 68 -4.61 0.58 -9.90
C LEU A 68 -4.37 1.73 -8.92
N MET A 69 -3.16 1.83 -8.36
CA MET A 69 -2.83 2.91 -7.43
C MET A 69 -2.64 4.28 -8.11
N GLU A 70 -2.42 4.31 -9.43
CA GLU A 70 -2.34 5.55 -10.21
C GLU A 70 -3.65 6.35 -10.11
N HIS A 71 -3.55 7.68 -10.04
CA HIS A 71 -4.70 8.54 -9.78
C HIS A 71 -5.77 8.47 -10.89
N ASP A 72 -5.38 8.13 -12.13
CA ASP A 72 -6.25 8.05 -13.31
C ASP A 72 -6.75 6.62 -13.61
N LYS A 73 -6.32 5.62 -12.82
CA LYS A 73 -6.64 4.19 -13.01
C LYS A 73 -7.42 3.59 -11.85
N ARG A 74 -8.18 4.45 -11.16
CA ARG A 74 -9.06 4.08 -10.05
C ARG A 74 -10.50 3.99 -10.50
N GLY A 75 -11.31 3.30 -9.69
CA GLY A 75 -12.72 3.08 -9.99
C GLY A 75 -12.99 1.85 -10.86
N GLU A 76 -14.27 1.58 -11.06
CA GLU A 76 -14.78 0.32 -11.63
C GLU A 76 -14.34 0.09 -13.09
N ASN A 77 -14.17 1.16 -13.86
CA ASN A 77 -13.72 1.12 -15.26
C ASN A 77 -12.34 0.48 -15.43
N TRP A 78 -11.51 0.51 -14.39
CA TRP A 78 -10.16 -0.05 -14.37
C TRP A 78 -10.08 -1.33 -13.53
N SER A 79 -11.21 -1.87 -13.09
CA SER A 79 -11.23 -3.08 -12.28
C SER A 79 -10.54 -4.24 -13.00
N VAL A 80 -9.85 -5.10 -12.25
CA VAL A 80 -9.12 -6.27 -12.78
C VAL A 80 -9.42 -7.51 -11.93
N PRO A 81 -9.46 -8.71 -12.52
CA PRO A 81 -9.46 -9.94 -11.74
C PRO A 81 -8.13 -10.05 -10.97
N LEU A 82 -8.18 -10.54 -9.74
CA LEU A 82 -7.00 -10.82 -8.92
C LEU A 82 -6.49 -12.23 -9.16
N THR A 83 -5.24 -12.49 -8.77
CA THR A 83 -4.60 -13.82 -8.88
C THR A 83 -5.43 -14.95 -8.25
N TYR A 84 -6.17 -14.66 -7.17
CA TYR A 84 -7.01 -15.64 -6.46
C TYR A 84 -8.53 -15.42 -6.65
N SER A 85 -8.94 -14.61 -7.65
CA SER A 85 -10.35 -14.50 -8.04
C SER A 85 -10.86 -15.85 -8.56
N GLU A 86 -12.12 -16.20 -8.25
CA GLU A 86 -12.69 -17.48 -8.72
C GLU A 86 -13.05 -17.45 -10.22
N ASN A 87 -13.35 -16.27 -10.76
CA ASN A 87 -13.72 -16.04 -12.15
C ASN A 87 -13.46 -14.59 -12.55
N ASP A 88 -13.68 -14.27 -13.82
CA ASP A 88 -13.42 -12.94 -14.39
C ASP A 88 -14.46 -11.86 -13.99
N GLU A 89 -15.57 -12.26 -13.38
CA GLU A 89 -16.60 -11.34 -12.86
C GLU A 89 -16.19 -10.76 -11.50
N GLU A 90 -15.42 -11.52 -10.70
CA GLU A 90 -14.88 -11.06 -9.43
C GLU A 90 -13.65 -10.15 -9.66
N ARG A 91 -13.92 -8.85 -9.73
CA ARG A 91 -12.91 -7.83 -10.04
C ARG A 91 -12.64 -6.91 -8.85
N PHE A 92 -11.39 -6.51 -8.73
CA PHE A 92 -10.91 -5.55 -7.74
C PHE A 92 -10.53 -4.24 -8.42
N TYR A 93 -10.83 -3.12 -7.74
CA TYR A 93 -10.34 -1.80 -8.09
C TYR A 93 -10.03 -1.01 -6.82
N VAL A 94 -9.06 -0.10 -6.91
CA VAL A 94 -8.75 0.85 -5.83
C VAL A 94 -9.76 2.01 -5.89
N PRO A 95 -10.49 2.32 -4.80
CA PRO A 95 -11.41 3.45 -4.76
C PRO A 95 -10.70 4.81 -4.91
N GLU A 96 -11.39 5.78 -5.50
CA GLU A 96 -10.83 7.13 -5.75
C GLU A 96 -10.48 7.87 -4.45
N ASN A 97 -11.23 7.61 -3.38
CA ASN A 97 -11.07 8.23 -2.06
C ASN A 97 -9.94 7.62 -1.20
N VAL A 98 -9.18 6.65 -1.72
CA VAL A 98 -8.04 6.04 -1.02
C VAL A 98 -6.75 6.83 -1.28
N TYR A 99 -6.02 7.25 -0.26
CA TYR A 99 -4.70 7.87 -0.39
C TYR A 99 -3.65 6.94 0.21
N ILE A 100 -2.54 6.71 -0.50
CA ILE A 100 -1.45 5.88 0.00
C ILE A 100 -0.29 6.80 0.37
N ILE A 101 0.17 6.72 1.62
CA ILE A 101 1.34 7.46 2.10
C ILE A 101 2.40 6.42 2.47
N GLY A 102 3.51 6.44 1.76
CA GLY A 102 4.67 5.59 2.05
C GLY A 102 5.73 6.38 2.80
N LEU A 103 6.25 5.83 3.89
CA LEU A 103 7.45 6.33 4.56
C LEU A 103 8.62 5.45 4.15
N MET A 104 9.71 6.08 3.73
CA MET A 104 10.90 5.42 3.21
C MET A 104 12.13 5.97 3.90
N ASN A 105 12.90 5.10 4.55
CA ASN A 105 14.23 5.47 5.03
C ASN A 105 15.23 5.40 3.87
N THR A 106 15.97 6.49 3.64
CA THR A 106 16.95 6.62 2.57
C THR A 106 18.38 6.21 2.97
N ALA A 107 18.63 5.98 4.26
CA ALA A 107 19.95 5.60 4.77
C ALA A 107 20.37 4.16 4.36
N ASP A 108 19.40 3.26 4.24
CA ASP A 108 19.65 1.84 4.00
C ASP A 108 19.77 1.52 2.50
N ARG A 109 21.01 1.58 1.98
CA ARG A 109 21.35 1.26 0.58
C ARG A 109 21.20 -0.21 0.19
N SER A 110 20.97 -1.11 1.15
CA SER A 110 20.81 -2.55 0.94
C SER A 110 19.36 -2.98 0.69
N LEU A 111 18.40 -2.07 0.85
CA LEU A 111 16.98 -2.36 0.70
C LEU A 111 16.54 -2.36 -0.76
N ALA A 112 15.40 -3.00 -1.04
CA ALA A 112 14.89 -3.17 -2.39
C ALA A 112 14.79 -1.80 -3.09
N VAL A 113 15.53 -1.65 -4.19
CA VAL A 113 15.47 -0.44 -5.00
C VAL A 113 14.04 -0.28 -5.46
N VAL A 114 13.44 0.88 -5.14
CA VAL A 114 12.14 1.24 -5.70
C VAL A 114 12.32 1.40 -7.20
N ASP A 115 11.86 0.41 -7.96
CA ASP A 115 11.99 0.39 -9.41
C ASP A 115 11.33 1.64 -10.03
N TYR A 116 11.85 2.11 -11.17
CA TYR A 116 11.35 3.26 -11.92
C TYR A 116 9.86 3.16 -12.25
N ALA A 117 9.38 1.93 -12.45
CA ALA A 117 7.96 1.67 -12.55
C ALA A 117 7.23 2.16 -11.30
N LEU A 118 7.59 1.70 -10.10
CA LEU A 118 6.90 2.15 -8.89
C LEU A 118 7.12 3.64 -8.60
N ARG A 119 8.32 4.17 -8.91
CA ARG A 119 8.62 5.59 -8.69
C ARG A 119 7.66 6.54 -9.39
N ARG A 120 7.09 6.17 -10.56
CA ARG A 120 6.12 7.05 -11.24
C ARG A 120 4.75 7.11 -10.54
N ARG A 121 4.44 6.13 -9.67
CA ARG A 121 3.14 6.02 -8.96
C ARG A 121 3.12 6.77 -7.64
N PHE A 122 4.30 7.11 -7.11
CA PHE A 122 4.45 7.92 -5.92
C PHE A 122 5.01 9.29 -6.27
N SER A 123 4.45 10.33 -5.66
CA SER A 123 5.13 11.61 -5.57
C SER A 123 6.12 11.55 -4.41
N PHE A 124 7.41 11.77 -4.71
CA PHE A 124 8.47 11.73 -3.70
C PHE A 124 8.62 13.12 -3.07
N ILE A 125 8.55 13.15 -1.75
CA ILE A 125 8.72 14.36 -0.95
C ILE A 125 9.87 14.08 0.01
N ASP A 126 11.00 14.75 -0.23
CA ASP A 126 12.15 14.64 0.66
C ASP A 126 11.86 15.41 1.96
N ILE A 127 12.14 14.76 3.10
CA ILE A 127 12.02 15.34 4.43
C ILE A 127 13.43 15.45 5.01
N GLU A 128 13.83 16.68 5.33
CA GLU A 128 15.14 16.96 5.90
C GLU A 128 15.09 16.96 7.44
N PRO A 129 16.21 16.66 8.12
CA PRO A 129 16.32 16.88 9.56
C PRO A 129 16.10 18.36 9.89
N GLY A 130 15.06 18.67 10.66
CA GLY A 130 14.65 20.06 10.97
C GLY A 130 15.48 20.76 12.05
N PHE A 131 16.79 20.50 12.17
CA PHE A 131 17.62 21.06 13.24
C PHE A 131 17.59 22.61 13.29
N ASP A 132 17.51 23.24 12.12
CA ASP A 132 17.52 24.70 11.96
C ASP A 132 16.12 25.32 11.96
N THR A 133 15.08 24.56 12.30
CA THR A 133 13.70 25.07 12.34
C THR A 133 13.38 25.70 13.71
N PRO A 134 12.61 26.81 13.76
CA PRO A 134 12.27 27.45 15.04
C PRO A 134 11.58 26.53 16.05
N GLN A 135 10.82 25.55 15.55
CA GLN A 135 10.10 24.58 16.38
C GLN A 135 11.03 23.57 17.08
N PHE A 136 12.24 23.34 16.55
CA PHE A 136 13.13 22.30 17.07
C PHE A 136 13.69 22.63 18.47
N PRO A 137 14.21 23.84 18.75
CA PRO A 137 14.56 24.23 20.12
C PRO A 137 13.37 24.31 21.08
N GLU A 138 12.19 24.75 20.60
CA GLU A 138 10.97 24.90 21.41
C GLU A 138 10.54 23.56 22.02
N PHE A 139 10.72 22.45 21.30
CA PHE A 139 10.42 21.09 21.77
C PHE A 139 11.18 20.68 23.04
N PHE A 140 12.38 21.22 23.28
CA PHE A 140 13.19 20.88 24.46
C PHE A 140 12.91 21.78 25.68
N THR A 141 12.02 22.76 25.52
CA THR A 141 11.70 23.74 26.58
C THR A 141 10.36 23.52 27.26
N GLU A 142 9.57 22.53 26.82
CA GLU A 142 8.40 21.97 27.53
C GLU A 142 8.78 20.80 28.44
#